data_AF-A0A317MRH9-F1
#
_entry.id   AF-A0A317MRH9-F1
#
_cell.length_a   1.000
_cell.length_b   1.000
_cell.length_c   1.000
_cell.angle_alpha   90.00
_cell.angle_beta   90.00
_cell.angle_gamma   90.00
#
_symmetry.space_group_name_H-M   'P 1'
#
loop_
_entity.id
_entity.type
_entity.pdbx_description
1 polymer ?
#
loop_
_entity_poly.entity_id
_entity_poly.type
_entity_poly.pdbx_seq_one_letter_code
_entity_poly.pdbx_strand_id
1 'polypeptide(L)'
;MKSLTRLGLSAQFSILLCMVIAGLAISAGVLLHNIHSQLDSERQARVEELVEMASNLVDHYVDEERKGQLSHEEAQQRAIRAISALRYQDTYYWVHTRNGTYVAHAAKPELVGKSINISDKNGKNLFEAFDAVIRKDGHGFVDYVWPRAGGDVAEPKLSYVKLSPAWGWIIGLGLYVSDVEQVYAEQRTQVLTAFGLVTLLLGAALWWQARRIVGQVRAVLAFARRLAANDLS
;
A
#
# COMPACT_ATOMS: atom_id res chain seq x y z
N MET A 1 40.36 19.59 -0.40
CA MET A 1 40.06 19.70 -1.86
C MET A 1 41.26 19.42 -2.80
N LYS A 2 42.44 18.96 -2.33
CA LYS A 2 43.63 18.71 -3.19
C LYS A 2 43.81 17.25 -3.67
N SER A 3 42.91 16.31 -3.36
CA SER A 3 43.12 14.88 -3.68
C SER A 3 42.55 14.43 -5.02
N LEU A 4 41.47 15.05 -5.52
CA LEU A 4 40.83 14.62 -6.77
C LEU A 4 41.63 14.98 -8.03
N THR A 5 42.53 15.96 -7.96
CA THR A 5 43.31 16.45 -9.11
C THR A 5 44.55 15.61 -9.46
N ARG A 6 44.88 14.60 -8.65
CA ARG A 6 45.97 13.64 -8.95
C ARG A 6 45.52 12.41 -9.74
N LEU A 7 44.21 12.24 -9.93
CA LEU A 7 43.63 11.14 -10.68
C LEU A 7 43.60 11.48 -12.18
N GLY A 8 43.82 10.49 -13.04
CA GLY A 8 43.63 10.65 -14.48
C GLY A 8 42.20 11.06 -14.81
N LEU A 9 42.02 11.86 -15.87
CA LEU A 9 40.72 12.44 -16.26
C LEU A 9 39.59 11.38 -16.35
N SER A 10 39.91 10.16 -16.80
CA SER A 10 38.98 9.03 -16.87
C SER A 10 38.44 8.58 -15.51
N ALA A 11 39.30 8.54 -14.47
CA ALA A 11 38.90 8.14 -13.13
C ALA A 11 37.96 9.18 -12.48
N GLN A 12 38.15 10.47 -12.77
CA GLN A 12 37.26 11.53 -12.30
C GLN A 12 35.85 11.39 -12.90
N PHE A 13 35.74 11.06 -14.20
CA PHE A 13 34.44 10.80 -14.84
C PHE A 13 33.75 9.55 -14.31
N SER A 14 34.50 8.46 -14.05
CA SER A 14 33.94 7.25 -13.46
C SER A 14 33.39 7.49 -12.05
N ILE A 15 34.09 8.27 -11.22
CA ILE A 15 33.64 8.62 -9.87
C ILE A 15 32.34 9.45 -9.92
N LEU A 16 32.28 10.46 -10.80
CA LEU A 16 31.05 11.24 -11.01
C LEU A 16 29.87 10.37 -11.45
N LEU A 17 30.09 9.44 -12.36
CA LEU A 17 29.06 8.50 -12.81
C LEU A 17 28.57 7.61 -11.65
N CYS A 18 29.49 7.02 -10.88
CA CYS A 18 29.13 6.20 -9.73
C CYS A 18 28.31 7.01 -8.70
N MET A 19 28.66 8.29 -8.48
CA MET A 19 27.89 9.16 -7.59
C MET A 19 26.48 9.46 -8.13
N VAL A 20 26.33 9.69 -9.43
CA VAL A 20 25.01 9.90 -10.05
C VAL A 20 24.16 8.64 -9.96
N ILE A 21 24.73 7.47 -10.26
CA ILE A 21 24.02 6.18 -10.15
C ILE A 21 23.63 5.91 -8.71
N ALA A 22 24.53 6.13 -7.75
CA ALA A 22 24.23 5.98 -6.33
C ALA A 22 23.12 6.94 -5.88
N GLY A 23 23.17 8.20 -6.32
CA GLY A 23 22.11 9.18 -6.06
C GLY A 23 20.76 8.74 -6.61
N LEU A 24 20.70 8.29 -7.87
CA LEU A 24 19.48 7.77 -8.49
C LEU A 24 18.95 6.53 -7.75
N ALA A 25 19.82 5.61 -7.34
CA ALA A 25 19.42 4.43 -6.59
C ALA A 25 18.85 4.79 -5.21
N ILE A 26 19.47 5.73 -4.49
CA ILE A 26 18.97 6.23 -3.21
C ILE A 26 17.61 6.92 -3.40
N SER A 27 17.48 7.79 -4.40
CA SER A 27 16.22 8.48 -4.70
C SER A 27 15.10 7.51 -5.07
N ALA A 28 15.38 6.48 -5.87
CA ALA A 28 14.42 5.42 -6.17
C ALA A 28 13.99 4.67 -4.90
N GLY A 29 14.94 4.32 -4.03
CA GLY A 29 14.65 3.67 -2.75
C GLY A 29 13.74 4.51 -1.84
N VAL A 30 14.04 5.81 -1.71
CA VAL A 30 13.21 6.75 -0.93
C VAL A 30 11.82 6.89 -1.55
N LEU A 31 11.72 7.01 -2.88
CA LEU A 31 10.43 7.11 -3.57
C LEU A 31 9.57 5.86 -3.34
N LEU A 32 10.15 4.66 -3.47
CA LEU A 32 9.45 3.40 -3.23
C LEU A 32 8.99 3.26 -1.79
N HIS A 33 9.83 3.66 -0.83
CA HIS A 33 9.46 3.66 0.58
C HIS A 33 8.27 4.59 0.86
N ASN A 34 8.30 5.81 0.30
CA ASN A 34 7.22 6.78 0.45
C ASN A 34 5.92 6.27 -0.17
N ILE A 35 5.99 5.69 -1.38
CA ILE A 35 4.83 5.08 -2.05
C ILE A 35 4.22 4.00 -1.17
N HIS A 36 5.03 3.07 -0.65
CA HIS A 36 4.51 1.99 0.20
C HIS A 36 3.83 2.53 1.46
N SER A 37 4.50 3.46 2.16
CA SER A 37 3.94 4.09 3.36
C SER A 37 2.66 4.86 3.06
N GLN A 38 2.58 5.52 1.92
CA GLN A 38 1.40 6.26 1.49
C GLN A 38 0.24 5.31 1.18
N LEU A 39 0.48 4.22 0.45
CA LEU A 39 -0.55 3.22 0.15
C LEU A 39 -1.11 2.56 1.42
N ASP A 40 -0.27 2.27 2.40
CA ASP A 40 -0.71 1.73 3.69
C ASP A 40 -1.58 2.72 4.47
N SER A 41 -1.18 3.99 4.51
CA SER A 41 -1.93 5.06 5.17
C SER A 41 -3.26 5.34 4.47
N GLU A 42 -3.26 5.41 3.14
CA GLU A 42 -4.47 5.58 2.33
C GLU A 42 -5.42 4.40 2.49
N ARG A 43 -4.91 3.16 2.56
CA ARG A 43 -5.71 1.98 2.85
C ARG A 43 -6.39 2.12 4.20
N GLN A 44 -5.65 2.47 5.26
CA GLN A 44 -6.20 2.60 6.60
C GLN A 44 -7.28 3.69 6.67
N ALA A 45 -6.98 4.89 6.16
CA ALA A 45 -7.93 5.99 6.11
C ALA A 45 -9.21 5.61 5.35
N ARG A 46 -9.08 4.91 4.23
CA ARG A 46 -10.25 4.49 3.43
C ARG A 46 -11.13 3.49 4.16
N VAL A 47 -10.56 2.51 4.85
CA VAL A 47 -11.35 1.53 5.62
C VAL A 47 -12.07 2.24 6.76
N GLU A 48 -11.40 3.15 7.45
CA GLU A 48 -11.99 3.97 8.51
C GLU A 48 -13.17 4.80 8.00
N GLU A 49 -13.01 5.54 6.90
CA GLU A 49 -14.09 6.30 6.26
C GLU A 49 -15.28 5.41 5.85
N LEU A 50 -15.01 4.23 5.29
CA LEU A 50 -16.04 3.27 4.88
C LEU A 50 -16.86 2.75 6.07
N VAL A 51 -16.21 2.48 7.22
CA VAL A 51 -16.88 2.06 8.45
C VAL A 51 -17.61 3.23 9.10
N GLU A 52 -17.06 4.45 9.02
CA GLU A 52 -17.70 5.66 9.50
C GLU A 52 -19.02 5.91 8.77
N MET A 53 -19.03 5.80 7.43
CA MET A 53 -20.25 5.91 6.63
C MET A 53 -21.30 4.85 7.01
N ALA A 54 -20.88 3.60 7.24
CA ALA A 54 -21.80 2.55 7.69
C ALA A 54 -22.32 2.80 9.13
N SER A 55 -21.50 3.38 10.00
CA SER A 55 -21.90 3.77 11.35
C SER A 55 -22.93 4.90 11.33
N ASN A 56 -22.70 5.93 10.51
CA ASN A 56 -23.67 7.03 10.32
C ASN A 56 -25.01 6.53 9.76
N LEU A 57 -24.99 5.51 8.90
CA LEU A 57 -26.20 4.85 8.41
C LEU A 57 -26.96 4.11 9.52
N VAL A 58 -26.25 3.46 10.46
CA VAL A 58 -26.86 2.86 11.64
C VAL A 58 -27.45 3.95 12.55
N ASP A 59 -26.71 5.02 12.80
CA ASP A 59 -27.15 6.12 13.65
C ASP A 59 -28.41 6.81 13.08
N HIS A 60 -28.54 6.90 11.76
CA HIS A 60 -29.78 7.35 11.13
C HIS A 60 -30.99 6.50 11.56
N TYR A 61 -30.89 5.17 11.52
CA TYR A 61 -32.00 4.30 11.93
C TYR A 61 -32.25 4.30 13.44
N VAL A 62 -31.20 4.45 14.24
CA VAL A 62 -31.31 4.68 15.70
C VAL A 62 -32.11 5.97 15.97
N ASP A 63 -31.86 7.03 15.20
CA ASP A 63 -32.57 8.29 15.38
C ASP A 63 -34.04 8.20 14.95
N GLU A 64 -34.37 7.47 13.89
CA GLU A 64 -35.76 7.20 13.49
C GLU A 64 -36.51 6.37 14.56
N GLU A 65 -35.83 5.40 15.19
CA GLU A 65 -36.35 4.66 16.35
C GLU A 65 -36.62 5.63 17.52
N ARG A 66 -35.66 6.47 17.88
CA ARG A 66 -35.78 7.43 18.99
C ARG A 66 -36.91 8.44 18.80
N LYS A 67 -37.18 8.83 17.54
CA LYS A 67 -38.32 9.69 17.18
C LYS A 67 -39.66 8.96 17.18
N GLY A 68 -39.68 7.64 17.38
CA GLY A 68 -40.88 6.79 17.31
C GLY A 68 -41.41 6.60 15.89
N GLN A 69 -40.59 6.84 14.86
CA GLN A 69 -40.97 6.68 13.45
C GLN A 69 -40.84 5.23 12.98
N LEU A 70 -40.00 4.44 13.67
CA LEU A 70 -39.83 3.00 13.46
C LEU A 70 -39.86 2.29 14.81
N SER A 71 -40.36 1.04 14.84
CA SER A 71 -40.11 0.17 16.00
C SER A 71 -38.61 -0.18 16.12
N HIS A 72 -38.19 -0.64 17.29
CA HIS A 72 -36.82 -1.12 17.51
C HIS A 72 -36.41 -2.20 16.49
N GLU A 73 -37.27 -3.20 16.30
CA GLU A 73 -37.06 -4.30 15.38
C GLU A 73 -37.05 -3.82 13.93
N GLU A 74 -37.95 -2.90 13.56
CA GLU A 74 -38.00 -2.34 12.21
C GLU A 74 -36.76 -1.53 11.88
N ALA A 75 -36.28 -0.70 12.80
CA ALA A 75 -35.08 0.11 12.65
C ALA A 75 -33.84 -0.78 12.46
N GLN A 76 -33.65 -1.77 13.32
CA GLN A 76 -32.54 -2.72 13.21
C GLN A 76 -32.60 -3.52 11.89
N GLN A 77 -33.77 -4.02 11.50
CA GLN A 77 -33.93 -4.77 10.25
C GLN A 77 -33.65 -3.91 9.02
N ARG A 78 -34.04 -2.64 9.03
CA ARG A 78 -33.70 -1.70 7.93
C ARG A 78 -32.21 -1.41 7.89
N ALA A 79 -31.56 -1.18 9.03
CA ALA A 79 -30.12 -0.97 9.12
C ALA A 79 -29.33 -2.19 8.61
N ILE A 80 -29.70 -3.41 9.04
CA ILE A 80 -29.08 -4.65 8.59
C ILE A 80 -29.19 -4.81 7.07
N ARG A 81 -30.38 -4.58 6.50
CA ARG A 81 -30.59 -4.65 5.05
C ARG A 81 -29.74 -3.61 4.32
N ALA A 82 -29.70 -2.38 4.82
CA ALA A 82 -28.95 -1.30 4.20
C ALA A 82 -27.44 -1.57 4.21
N ILE A 83 -26.86 -1.93 5.35
CA ILE A 83 -25.44 -2.30 5.47
C ILE A 83 -25.11 -3.52 4.61
N SER A 84 -25.97 -4.54 4.62
CA SER A 84 -25.75 -5.75 3.83
C SER A 84 -25.84 -5.53 2.32
N ALA A 85 -26.44 -4.42 1.88
CA ALA A 85 -26.51 -4.01 0.48
C ALA A 85 -25.29 -3.17 0.04
N LEU A 86 -24.52 -2.60 0.97
CA LEU A 86 -23.32 -1.84 0.65
C LEU A 86 -22.29 -2.74 -0.04
N ARG A 87 -21.68 -2.22 -1.10
CA ARG A 87 -20.62 -2.89 -1.86
C ARG A 87 -19.45 -1.93 -2.01
N TYR A 88 -18.25 -2.41 -1.74
CA TYR A 88 -17.02 -1.70 -2.03
C TYR A 88 -16.01 -2.72 -2.55
N GLN A 89 -15.68 -2.62 -3.83
CA GLN A 89 -14.81 -3.59 -4.52
C GLN A 89 -15.27 -5.03 -4.21
N ASP A 90 -14.35 -5.88 -3.76
CA ASP A 90 -14.53 -7.27 -3.39
C ASP A 90 -14.48 -7.51 -1.87
N THR A 91 -14.63 -6.43 -1.07
CA THR A 91 -14.85 -6.53 0.37
C THR A 91 -16.32 -6.37 0.75
N TYR A 92 -16.59 -6.55 2.04
CA TYR A 92 -17.91 -6.65 2.61
C TYR A 92 -17.93 -6.13 4.05
N TYR A 93 -19.10 -5.63 4.44
CA TYR A 93 -19.40 -5.26 5.80
C TYR A 93 -19.86 -6.47 6.62
N TRP A 94 -19.55 -6.44 7.90
CA TRP A 94 -20.20 -7.29 8.89
C TRP A 94 -20.55 -6.46 10.14
N VAL A 95 -21.48 -7.00 10.92
CA VAL A 95 -21.90 -6.44 12.20
C VAL A 95 -21.97 -7.57 13.20
N HIS A 96 -21.44 -7.36 14.40
CA HIS A 96 -21.61 -8.28 15.52
C HIS A 96 -21.94 -7.53 16.81
N THR A 97 -22.61 -8.18 17.74
CA THR A 97 -22.90 -7.60 19.05
C THR A 97 -21.64 -7.58 19.92
N ARG A 98 -21.64 -6.80 20.99
CA ARG A 98 -20.58 -6.83 22.03
C ARG A 98 -20.35 -8.21 22.65
N ASN A 99 -21.36 -9.08 22.62
CA ASN A 99 -21.25 -10.46 23.13
C ASN A 99 -20.69 -11.43 22.06
N GLY A 100 -20.30 -10.91 20.91
CA GLY A 100 -19.67 -11.69 19.85
C GLY A 100 -20.66 -12.45 18.96
N THR A 101 -21.92 -12.04 18.87
CA THR A 101 -22.89 -12.69 17.96
C THR A 101 -23.00 -11.91 16.66
N TYR A 102 -22.82 -12.55 15.52
CA TYR A 102 -23.04 -11.90 14.22
C TYR A 102 -24.50 -11.49 14.06
N VAL A 103 -24.70 -10.21 13.73
CA VAL A 103 -26.01 -9.61 13.40
C VAL A 103 -26.18 -9.53 11.89
N ALA A 104 -25.10 -9.22 11.16
CA ALA A 104 -25.07 -9.16 9.71
C ALA A 104 -23.70 -9.59 9.19
N HIS A 105 -23.65 -10.26 8.04
CA HIS A 105 -22.39 -10.56 7.36
C HIS A 105 -22.63 -10.65 5.85
N ALA A 106 -22.29 -9.60 5.09
CA ALA A 106 -22.74 -9.47 3.70
C ALA A 106 -22.19 -10.56 2.76
N ALA A 107 -21.02 -11.12 3.05
CA ALA A 107 -20.41 -12.19 2.24
C ALA A 107 -20.73 -13.63 2.69
N LYS A 108 -21.22 -13.80 3.93
CA LYS A 108 -21.45 -15.11 4.57
C LYS A 108 -22.69 -15.04 5.45
N PRO A 109 -23.90 -14.90 4.87
CA PRO A 109 -25.14 -14.77 5.63
C PRO A 109 -25.38 -15.93 6.62
N GLU A 110 -24.81 -17.10 6.35
CA GLU A 110 -24.83 -18.29 7.21
C GLU A 110 -24.10 -18.12 8.55
N LEU A 111 -23.35 -17.02 8.74
CA LEU A 111 -22.73 -16.66 10.02
C LEU A 111 -23.67 -15.90 10.95
N VAL A 112 -24.76 -15.31 10.44
CA VAL A 112 -25.73 -14.56 11.27
C VAL A 112 -26.30 -15.45 12.38
N GLY A 113 -26.27 -14.95 13.62
CA GLY A 113 -26.65 -15.70 14.82
C GLY A 113 -25.56 -16.59 15.42
N LYS A 114 -24.43 -16.80 14.72
CA LYS A 114 -23.27 -17.54 15.25
C LYS A 114 -22.30 -16.63 15.99
N SER A 115 -21.41 -17.26 16.76
CA SER A 115 -20.36 -16.56 17.49
C SER A 115 -19.18 -16.19 16.57
N ILE A 116 -18.64 -14.98 16.75
CA ILE A 116 -17.34 -14.53 16.20
C ILE A 116 -16.16 -14.98 17.07
N ASN A 117 -16.42 -15.66 18.20
CA ASN A 117 -15.39 -16.29 19.02
C ASN A 117 -14.84 -17.54 18.32
N ILE A 118 -14.11 -17.30 17.24
CA ILE A 118 -13.48 -18.27 16.35
C ILE A 118 -12.06 -17.80 16.07
N SER A 119 -11.17 -18.76 15.87
CA SER A 119 -9.81 -18.47 15.42
C SER A 119 -9.76 -18.37 13.90
N ASP A 120 -8.93 -17.46 13.41
CA ASP A 120 -8.52 -17.48 12.02
C ASP A 120 -7.62 -18.68 11.70
N LYS A 121 -7.24 -18.83 10.43
CA LYS A 121 -6.39 -19.93 9.97
C LYS A 121 -4.99 -19.95 10.63
N ASN A 122 -4.53 -18.83 11.17
CA ASN A 122 -3.26 -18.69 11.87
C ASN A 122 -3.40 -18.82 13.40
N GLY A 123 -4.61 -19.08 13.91
CA GLY A 123 -4.89 -19.26 15.34
C GLY A 123 -5.28 -17.99 16.09
N LYS A 124 -5.32 -16.82 15.43
CA LYS A 124 -5.71 -15.54 16.07
C LYS A 124 -7.20 -15.55 16.38
N ASN A 125 -7.58 -15.40 17.63
CA ASN A 125 -8.99 -15.31 18.04
C ASN A 125 -9.58 -13.96 17.61
N LEU A 126 -10.59 -13.98 16.74
CA LEU A 126 -11.15 -12.76 16.17
C LEU A 126 -11.96 -11.96 17.19
N PHE A 127 -12.76 -12.62 18.03
CA PHE A 127 -13.53 -11.93 19.07
C PHE A 127 -12.61 -11.20 20.04
N GLU A 128 -11.58 -11.87 20.55
CA GLU A 128 -10.63 -11.25 21.49
C GLU A 128 -9.87 -10.08 20.86
N ALA A 129 -9.45 -10.22 19.60
CA ALA A 129 -8.74 -9.17 18.88
C ALA A 129 -9.61 -7.94 18.63
N PHE A 130 -10.85 -8.12 18.17
CA PHE A 130 -11.78 -7.00 17.97
C PHE A 130 -12.22 -6.37 19.30
N ASP A 131 -12.54 -7.18 20.31
CA ASP A 131 -12.95 -6.69 21.61
C ASP A 131 -11.82 -5.94 22.34
N ALA A 132 -10.55 -6.30 22.12
CA ALA A 132 -9.42 -5.54 22.63
C ALA A 132 -9.38 -4.10 22.12
N VAL A 133 -9.54 -3.87 20.81
CA VAL A 133 -9.54 -2.50 20.25
C VAL A 133 -10.81 -1.74 20.62
N ILE A 134 -11.96 -2.41 20.63
CA ILE A 134 -13.23 -1.79 21.03
C ILE A 134 -13.23 -1.35 22.49
N ARG A 135 -12.68 -2.16 23.42
CA ARG A 135 -12.58 -1.75 24.83
C ARG A 135 -11.62 -0.60 25.06
N LYS A 136 -10.55 -0.51 24.26
CA LYS A 136 -9.51 0.50 24.43
C LYS A 136 -9.99 1.87 23.97
N ASP A 137 -10.44 1.96 22.72
CA ASP A 137 -10.70 3.24 22.04
C ASP A 137 -12.12 3.32 21.45
N GLY A 138 -12.94 2.26 21.57
CA GLY A 138 -14.27 2.17 20.93
C GLY A 138 -14.22 1.85 19.44
N HIS A 139 -13.02 1.81 18.87
CA HIS A 139 -12.73 1.51 17.48
C HIS A 139 -11.28 1.03 17.33
N GLY A 140 -10.91 0.54 16.15
CA GLY A 140 -9.50 0.32 15.83
C GLY A 140 -9.27 -0.72 14.74
N PHE A 141 -7.99 -0.83 14.35
CA PHE A 141 -7.54 -1.76 13.33
C PHE A 141 -7.16 -3.12 13.90
N VAL A 142 -7.48 -4.18 13.17
CA VAL A 142 -7.08 -5.56 13.46
C VAL A 142 -6.64 -6.23 12.17
N ASP A 143 -5.41 -6.74 12.16
CA ASP A 143 -4.86 -7.62 11.14
C ASP A 143 -5.23 -9.08 11.44
N TYR A 144 -5.57 -9.88 10.43
CA TYR A 144 -5.86 -11.31 10.56
C TYR A 144 -5.91 -11.96 9.17
N VAL A 145 -6.12 -13.27 9.08
CA VAL A 145 -6.36 -13.94 7.79
C VAL A 145 -7.82 -14.35 7.64
N TRP A 146 -8.43 -14.05 6.50
CA TRP A 146 -9.83 -14.37 6.26
C TRP A 146 -10.12 -14.53 4.76
N PRO A 147 -11.08 -15.36 4.34
CA PRO A 147 -11.39 -15.50 2.93
C PRO A 147 -12.12 -14.28 2.36
N ARG A 148 -11.94 -14.07 1.05
CA ARG A 148 -12.74 -13.16 0.21
C ARG A 148 -14.18 -13.65 0.09
N ALA A 149 -15.08 -12.76 -0.35
CA ALA A 149 -16.44 -13.14 -0.67
C ALA A 149 -16.44 -14.21 -1.80
N GLY A 150 -17.16 -15.31 -1.60
CA GLY A 150 -17.25 -16.39 -2.59
C GLY A 150 -16.05 -17.35 -2.65
N GLY A 151 -15.08 -17.25 -1.73
CA GLY A 151 -13.95 -18.17 -1.63
C GLY A 151 -13.70 -18.69 -0.22
N ASP A 152 -12.78 -19.64 -0.10
CA ASP A 152 -12.36 -20.27 1.16
C ASP A 152 -10.86 -20.14 1.46
N VAL A 153 -10.10 -19.57 0.52
CA VAL A 153 -8.67 -19.31 0.71
C VAL A 153 -8.53 -18.12 1.64
N ALA A 154 -7.98 -18.35 2.83
CA ALA A 154 -7.68 -17.29 3.78
C ALA A 154 -6.51 -16.43 3.28
N GLU A 155 -6.73 -15.12 3.21
CA GLU A 155 -5.74 -14.12 2.81
C GLU A 155 -5.55 -13.09 3.94
N PRO A 156 -4.35 -12.47 4.05
CA PRO A 156 -4.14 -11.38 5.00
C PRO A 156 -5.09 -10.21 4.75
N LYS A 157 -5.77 -9.79 5.81
CA LYS A 157 -6.78 -8.72 5.81
C LYS A 157 -6.49 -7.76 6.96
N LEU A 158 -6.60 -6.47 6.68
CA LEU A 158 -6.61 -5.43 7.68
C LEU A 158 -8.01 -4.85 7.77
N SER A 159 -8.67 -5.05 8.90
CA SER A 159 -10.01 -4.49 9.13
C SER A 159 -9.98 -3.38 10.16
N TYR A 160 -10.91 -2.45 10.02
CA TYR A 160 -11.27 -1.49 11.05
C TYR A 160 -12.63 -1.89 11.62
N VAL A 161 -12.79 -1.75 12.93
CA VAL A 161 -14.07 -1.94 13.62
C VAL A 161 -14.41 -0.70 14.43
N LYS A 162 -15.70 -0.38 14.53
CA LYS A 162 -16.22 0.72 15.35
C LYS A 162 -17.48 0.29 16.09
N LEU A 163 -17.59 0.70 17.36
CA LEU A 163 -18.78 0.50 18.18
C LEU A 163 -19.84 1.58 17.89
N SER A 164 -21.03 1.15 17.47
CA SER A 164 -22.26 1.95 17.56
C SER A 164 -22.93 1.65 18.92
N PRO A 165 -22.93 2.60 19.87
CA PRO A 165 -23.26 2.33 21.26
C PRO A 165 -24.76 2.09 21.49
N ALA A 166 -25.64 2.67 20.68
CA ALA A 166 -27.09 2.60 20.90
C ALA A 166 -27.65 1.18 20.89
N TRP A 167 -27.15 0.34 19.98
CA TRP A 167 -27.52 -1.08 19.88
C TRP A 167 -26.41 -2.03 20.34
N GLY A 168 -25.26 -1.50 20.79
CA GLY A 168 -24.10 -2.30 21.13
C GLY A 168 -23.58 -3.11 19.94
N TRP A 169 -23.67 -2.53 18.74
CA TRP A 169 -23.22 -3.16 17.50
C TRP A 169 -21.80 -2.72 17.18
N ILE A 170 -20.97 -3.68 16.80
CA ILE A 170 -19.63 -3.45 16.30
C ILE A 170 -19.68 -3.68 14.79
N ILE A 171 -19.46 -2.62 14.05
CA ILE A 171 -19.50 -2.60 12.59
C ILE A 171 -18.07 -2.72 12.10
N GLY A 172 -17.83 -3.59 11.12
CA GLY A 172 -16.50 -3.81 10.57
C GLY A 172 -16.50 -3.93 9.05
N LEU A 173 -15.37 -3.53 8.49
CA LEU A 173 -14.96 -3.76 7.11
C LEU A 173 -13.43 -3.87 7.08
N GLY A 174 -12.88 -4.58 6.10
CA GLY A 174 -11.42 -4.58 5.91
C GLY A 174 -11.02 -4.76 4.47
N LEU A 175 -9.79 -4.40 4.16
CA LEU A 175 -9.19 -4.58 2.84
C LEU A 175 -8.10 -5.64 2.91
N TYR A 176 -7.93 -6.36 1.81
CA TYR A 176 -6.92 -7.41 1.73
C TYR A 176 -5.56 -6.79 1.43
N VAL A 177 -4.52 -7.33 2.05
CA VAL A 177 -3.15 -6.82 1.90
C VAL A 177 -2.67 -7.02 0.45
N SER A 178 -3.10 -8.12 -0.19
CA SER A 178 -2.78 -8.44 -1.58
C SER A 178 -3.21 -7.35 -2.56
N ASP A 179 -4.31 -6.64 -2.29
CA ASP A 179 -4.80 -5.56 -3.18
C ASP A 179 -3.81 -4.38 -3.18
N VAL A 180 -3.26 -4.03 -2.01
CA VAL A 180 -2.24 -2.98 -1.89
C VAL A 180 -0.90 -3.43 -2.47
N GLU A 181 -0.51 -4.68 -2.22
CA GLU A 181 0.73 -5.24 -2.75
C GLU A 181 0.75 -5.29 -4.29
N GLN A 182 -0.40 -5.55 -4.92
CA GLN A 182 -0.51 -5.52 -6.36
C GLN A 182 -0.27 -4.11 -6.91
N VAL A 183 -0.96 -3.11 -6.35
CA VAL A 183 -0.78 -1.70 -6.74
C VAL A 183 0.68 -1.25 -6.51
N TYR A 184 1.26 -1.62 -5.36
CA TYR A 184 2.64 -1.33 -5.05
C TYR A 184 3.61 -1.99 -6.04
N ALA A 185 3.38 -3.25 -6.42
CA ALA A 185 4.23 -3.97 -7.37
C ALA A 185 4.22 -3.32 -8.76
N GLU A 186 3.05 -2.84 -9.22
CA GLU A 186 2.91 -2.12 -10.48
C GLU A 186 3.69 -0.80 -10.45
N GLN A 187 3.51 0.01 -9.41
CA GLN A 187 4.23 1.28 -9.24
C GLN A 187 5.74 1.07 -9.08
N ARG A 188 6.14 0.03 -8.34
CA ARG A 188 7.55 -0.34 -8.18
C ARG A 188 8.19 -0.67 -9.52
N THR A 189 7.51 -1.46 -10.35
CA THR A 189 8.00 -1.82 -11.68
C THR A 189 8.17 -0.57 -12.55
N GLN A 190 7.19 0.33 -12.55
CA GLN A 190 7.28 1.60 -13.30
C GLN A 190 8.46 2.46 -12.86
N VAL A 191 8.67 2.64 -11.54
CA VAL A 191 9.80 3.40 -10.99
C VAL A 191 11.13 2.77 -11.39
N LEU A 192 11.28 1.46 -11.21
CA LEU A 192 12.53 0.76 -11.54
C LEU A 192 12.83 0.80 -13.05
N THR A 193 11.81 0.67 -13.90
CA THR A 193 11.98 0.81 -15.35
C THR A 193 12.42 2.23 -15.72
N ALA A 194 11.77 3.26 -15.18
CA ALA A 194 12.12 4.65 -15.47
C ALA A 194 13.55 5.00 -15.03
N PHE A 195 13.93 4.67 -13.79
CA PHE A 195 15.28 4.90 -13.27
C PHE A 195 16.33 4.06 -14.00
N GLY A 196 15.99 2.83 -14.38
CA GLY A 196 16.85 1.96 -15.18
C GLY A 196 17.14 2.54 -16.56
N LEU A 197 16.12 3.06 -17.25
CA LEU A 197 16.27 3.72 -18.55
C LEU A 197 17.14 4.97 -18.45
N VAL A 198 16.92 5.83 -17.45
CA VAL A 198 17.76 7.02 -17.23
C VAL A 198 19.21 6.62 -16.98
N THR A 199 19.45 5.61 -16.14
CA THR A 199 20.79 5.10 -15.86
C THR A 199 21.47 4.56 -17.11
N LEU A 200 20.75 3.81 -17.94
CA LEU A 200 21.24 3.27 -19.21
C LEU A 200 21.59 4.39 -20.21
N LEU A 201 20.75 5.42 -20.34
CA LEU A 201 21.00 6.55 -21.22
C LEU A 201 22.22 7.36 -20.77
N LEU A 202 22.37 7.61 -19.47
CA LEU A 202 23.56 8.28 -18.91
C LEU A 202 24.83 7.46 -19.16
N GLY A 203 24.77 6.14 -18.95
CA GLY A 203 25.87 5.23 -19.24
C GLY A 203 26.27 5.24 -20.72
N ALA A 204 25.28 5.19 -21.63
CA ALA A 204 25.50 5.24 -23.07
C ALA A 204 26.11 6.58 -23.53
N ALA A 205 25.59 7.70 -23.01
CA ALA A 205 26.09 9.04 -23.32
C ALA A 205 27.55 9.22 -22.89
N LEU A 206 27.90 8.73 -21.70
CA LEU A 206 29.28 8.79 -21.19
C LEU A 206 30.21 7.89 -21.99
N TRP A 207 29.78 6.67 -22.33
CA TRP A 207 30.55 5.79 -23.18
C TRP A 207 30.82 6.39 -24.58
N TRP A 208 29.80 7.03 -25.17
CA TRP A 208 29.94 7.74 -26.45
C TRP A 208 30.94 8.90 -26.35
N GLN A 209 30.84 9.69 -25.29
CA GLN A 209 31.75 10.82 -25.05
C GLN A 209 33.19 10.35 -24.80
N ALA A 210 33.38 9.32 -23.98
CA ALA A 210 34.70 8.73 -23.70
C ALA A 210 35.37 8.21 -24.98
N ARG A 211 34.62 7.51 -25.85
CA ARG A 211 35.12 7.05 -27.16
C ARG A 211 35.56 8.20 -28.05
N ARG A 212 34.79 9.29 -28.08
CA ARG A 212 35.10 10.49 -28.87
C ARG A 212 36.38 11.17 -28.38
N ILE A 213 36.53 11.36 -27.07
CA ILE A 213 37.72 11.99 -26.47
C ILE A 213 38.97 11.14 -26.74
N VAL A 214 38.91 9.82 -26.51
CA VAL A 214 40.05 8.92 -26.78
C VAL A 214 40.44 8.94 -28.26
N GLY A 215 39.46 8.98 -29.17
CA GLY A 215 39.72 9.13 -30.61
C GLY A 215 40.46 10.43 -30.94
N GLN A 216 40.02 11.56 -30.39
CA GLN A 216 40.67 12.87 -30.59
C GLN A 216 42.11 12.90 -30.04
N VAL A 217 42.33 12.38 -28.82
CA VAL A 217 43.66 12.32 -28.21
C VAL A 217 44.60 11.45 -29.05
N ARG A 218 44.14 10.29 -29.52
CA ARG A 218 44.94 9.42 -30.40
C ARG A 218 45.32 10.11 -31.71
N ALA A 219 44.41 10.88 -32.32
CA ALA A 219 44.68 11.63 -33.54
C ALA A 219 45.76 12.71 -33.34
N VAL A 220 45.68 13.48 -32.25
CA VAL A 220 46.69 14.51 -31.92
C VAL A 220 48.05 13.87 -31.63
N LEU A 221 48.09 12.77 -30.88
CA LEU A 221 49.34 12.03 -30.61
C LEU A 221 49.96 11.44 -31.87
N ALA A 222 49.15 10.92 -32.79
CA ALA A 222 49.62 10.41 -34.08
C ALA A 222 50.24 11.53 -34.93
N PHE A 223 49.60 12.71 -34.97
CA PHE A 223 50.13 13.88 -35.66
C PHE A 223 51.46 14.37 -35.06
N ALA A 224 51.55 14.48 -33.73
CA ALA A 224 52.77 14.88 -33.04
C ALA A 224 53.93 13.89 -33.28
N ARG A 225 53.65 12.57 -33.31
CA ARG A 225 54.67 11.55 -33.62
C ARG A 225 55.16 11.63 -35.06
N ARG A 226 54.27 11.90 -36.03
CA ARG A 226 54.66 12.12 -37.44
C ARG A 226 55.58 13.34 -37.60
N LEU A 227 55.24 14.45 -36.94
CA LEU A 227 56.10 15.63 -36.86
C LEU A 227 57.48 15.32 -36.28
N ALA A 228 57.52 14.58 -35.17
CA ALA A 228 58.79 14.20 -34.53
C ALA A 228 59.63 13.22 -35.37
N ALA A 229 58.99 12.40 -36.20
CA ALA A 229 59.65 11.49 -37.13
C ALA A 229 60.07 12.18 -38.46
N ASN A 230 59.79 13.48 -38.61
CA ASN A 230 60.00 14.26 -39.84
C ASN A 230 59.32 13.64 -41.08
N ASP A 231 58.23 12.91 -40.86
CA ASP A 231 57.46 12.22 -41.89
C ASP A 231 56.18 13.04 -42.16
N LEU A 232 56.33 14.05 -43.04
CA LEU A 232 55.30 15.02 -43.38
C LEU A 232 54.69 14.82 -44.78
N SER A 233 54.94 13.67 -45.41
CA SER A 233 54.23 13.24 -46.62
C SER A 233 52.90 12.56 -46.32
#